data_AF-A0A7K1DXB2-F1
#
_entry.id   AF-A0A7K1DXB2-F1
#
_cell.length_a   1.000
_cell.length_b   1.000
_cell.length_c   1.000
_cell.angle_alpha   90.00
_cell.angle_beta   90.00
_cell.angle_gamma   90.00
#
_symmetry.space_group_name_H-M   'P 1'
#
loop_
_entity.id
_entity.type
_entity.pdbx_description
1 polymer ?
#
loop_
_entity_poly.entity_id
_entity_poly.type
_entity_poly.pdbx_seq_one_letter_code
_entity_poly.pdbx_strand_id
1 'polypeptide(L)'
;MADRHNRDFERPRAPLPEPLPVATVDAHAHIEIITNTAADSQDVADVIAEAKSVNVDRIVQVGYSAKQSRWCVDAAEKWNTSILAAVALHPNEAPVVADLEGDWAIIAELAKHPRVRAIGETGLDYFRTPPELRARQQESFKWHIEL
;
A
#
# COMPACT_ATOMS: atom_id res chain seq x y z
N MET A 1 11.38 -20.83 -9.56
CA MET A 1 10.81 -19.48 -9.38
C MET A 1 10.84 -19.19 -7.90
N ALA A 2 11.48 -18.10 -7.46
CA ALA A 2 11.38 -17.69 -6.07
C ALA A 2 9.90 -17.40 -5.75
N ASP A 3 9.40 -17.95 -4.65
CA ASP A 3 8.04 -17.71 -4.20
C ASP A 3 7.85 -16.19 -4.02
N ARG A 4 6.96 -15.61 -4.83
CA ARG A 4 6.65 -14.17 -4.84
C ARG A 4 5.90 -13.73 -3.58
N HIS A 5 5.44 -14.68 -2.76
CA HIS A 5 4.62 -14.44 -1.58
C HIS A 5 5.21 -15.04 -0.30
N ASN A 6 6.51 -15.38 -0.27
CA ASN A 6 7.15 -15.92 0.93
C ASN A 6 7.07 -14.88 2.06
N ARG A 7 6.07 -15.04 2.94
CA ARG A 7 5.76 -14.18 4.08
C ARG A 7 5.94 -15.01 5.33
N ASP A 8 6.86 -14.58 6.18
CA ASP A 8 7.10 -15.20 7.49
C ASP A 8 6.12 -14.59 8.51
N PHE A 9 4.89 -15.10 8.51
CA PHE A 9 3.84 -14.69 9.43
C PHE A 9 4.11 -15.12 10.88
N GLU A 10 5.08 -16.00 11.12
CA GLU A 10 5.43 -16.48 12.45
C GLU A 10 6.58 -15.66 13.08
N ARG A 11 7.12 -14.68 12.35
CA ARG A 11 8.18 -13.82 12.87
C ARG A 11 7.70 -13.07 14.11
N PRO A 12 8.34 -13.25 15.28
CA PRO A 12 7.93 -12.57 16.50
C PRO A 12 8.11 -11.06 16.36
N ARG A 13 7.18 -10.28 16.93
CA ARG A 13 7.30 -8.82 16.97
C ARG A 13 8.57 -8.42 17.72
N ALA A 14 9.32 -7.50 17.14
CA ALA A 14 10.45 -6.88 17.83
C ALA A 14 9.93 -6.00 18.99
N PRO A 15 10.71 -5.80 20.07
CA PRO A 15 10.37 -4.80 21.06
C PRO A 15 10.36 -3.40 20.43
N LEU A 16 9.55 -2.50 20.99
CA LEU A 16 9.49 -1.11 20.54
C LEU A 16 10.86 -0.43 20.72
N PRO A 17 11.33 0.34 19.73
CA PRO A 17 12.53 1.15 19.89
C PRO A 17 12.27 2.35 20.82
N GLU A 18 13.34 3.04 21.21
CA GLU A 18 13.23 4.37 21.82
C GLU A 18 12.53 5.34 20.84
N PRO A 19 11.68 6.27 21.33
CA PRO A 19 10.98 7.21 20.46
C PRO A 19 11.94 8.10 19.65
N LEU A 20 11.58 8.39 18.41
CA LEU A 20 12.31 9.36 17.59
C LEU A 20 12.30 10.74 18.25
N PRO A 21 13.35 11.56 18.11
CA PRO A 21 13.44 12.85 18.80
C PRO A 21 12.41 13.89 18.29
N VAL A 22 11.79 13.64 17.15
CA VAL A 22 10.78 14.49 16.51
C VAL A 22 9.67 13.64 15.91
N ALA A 23 8.46 14.21 15.85
CA ALA A 23 7.34 13.59 15.13
C ALA A 23 7.73 13.33 13.68
N THR A 24 7.58 12.08 13.25
CA THR A 24 8.03 11.57 11.95
C THR A 24 6.86 10.91 11.23
N VAL A 25 6.80 11.10 9.92
CA VAL A 25 5.80 10.46 9.07
C VAL A 25 6.42 9.20 8.47
N ASP A 26 5.77 8.06 8.62
CA ASP A 26 6.05 6.91 7.79
C ASP A 26 5.44 7.15 6.41
N ALA A 27 6.28 7.41 5.42
CA ALA A 27 5.85 7.74 4.07
C ALA A 27 5.42 6.50 3.26
N HIS A 28 5.60 5.29 3.78
CA HIS A 28 5.25 4.07 3.07
C HIS A 28 5.10 2.88 4.02
N ALA A 29 3.85 2.54 4.35
CA ALA A 29 3.53 1.35 5.14
C ALA A 29 2.60 0.38 4.40
N HIS A 30 2.72 -0.89 4.78
CA HIS A 30 1.80 -1.97 4.41
C HIS A 30 1.27 -2.66 5.69
N ILE A 31 0.40 -1.96 6.43
CA ILE A 31 -0.16 -2.47 7.69
C ILE A 31 -0.97 -3.75 7.45
N GLU A 32 -1.74 -3.78 6.36
CA GLU A 32 -2.60 -4.88 5.94
C GLU A 32 -1.84 -6.19 5.67
N ILE A 33 -0.58 -6.11 5.25
CA ILE A 33 0.25 -7.31 5.03
C ILE A 33 0.59 -7.97 6.36
N ILE A 34 0.80 -7.18 7.41
CA ILE A 34 1.23 -7.66 8.73
C ILE A 34 0.03 -8.11 9.56
N THR A 35 -1.07 -7.37 9.53
CA THR A 35 -2.27 -7.71 10.31
C THR A 35 -3.13 -8.75 9.61
N ASN A 36 -3.21 -8.70 8.27
CA ASN A 36 -4.10 -9.52 7.47
C ASN A 36 -5.58 -9.46 7.93
N THR A 37 -6.02 -8.26 8.32
CA THR A 37 -7.35 -7.98 8.88
C THR A 37 -8.06 -6.84 8.15
N ALA A 38 -9.32 -6.55 8.52
CA ALA A 38 -10.04 -5.37 8.06
C ALA A 38 -9.39 -4.08 8.57
N ALA A 39 -9.55 -2.99 7.82
CA ALA A 39 -8.93 -1.69 8.11
C ALA A 39 -9.32 -1.08 9.46
N ASP A 40 -10.48 -1.47 10.01
CA ASP A 40 -11.00 -1.01 11.30
C ASP A 40 -10.77 -2.01 12.45
N SER A 41 -9.99 -3.07 12.24
CA SER A 41 -9.72 -4.08 13.27
C SER A 41 -8.87 -3.53 14.42
N GLN A 42 -8.94 -4.21 15.57
CA GLN A 42 -8.09 -3.90 16.72
C GLN A 42 -6.60 -4.05 16.39
N ASP A 43 -6.22 -5.05 15.58
CA ASP A 43 -4.81 -5.25 15.19
C ASP A 43 -4.24 -4.03 14.44
N VAL A 44 -5.04 -3.40 13.58
CA VAL A 44 -4.64 -2.16 12.89
C VAL A 44 -4.53 -1.00 13.88
N ALA A 45 -5.47 -0.89 14.81
CA ALA A 45 -5.44 0.13 15.87
C ALA A 45 -4.17 0.01 16.72
N ASP A 46 -3.78 -1.21 17.07
CA ASP A 46 -2.58 -1.50 17.86
C ASP A 46 -1.31 -1.10 17.11
N VAL A 47 -1.20 -1.40 15.81
CA VAL A 47 -0.05 -0.97 14.98
C VAL A 47 0.07 0.56 14.93
N ILE A 48 -1.05 1.26 14.76
CA ILE A 48 -1.07 2.74 14.74
C ILE A 48 -0.66 3.30 16.12
N ALA A 49 -1.14 2.70 17.21
CA ALA A 49 -0.81 3.12 18.56
C ALA A 49 0.67 2.87 18.90
N GLU A 50 1.21 1.71 18.51
CA GLU A 50 2.63 1.36 18.64
C GLU A 50 3.51 2.36 17.88
N ALA A 51 3.21 2.63 16.60
CA ALA A 51 3.93 3.63 15.80
C ALA A 51 3.92 5.01 16.46
N LYS A 52 2.75 5.47 16.93
CA LYS A 52 2.60 6.76 17.61
C LYS A 52 3.42 6.83 18.90
N SER A 53 3.54 5.72 19.65
CA SER A 53 4.29 5.66 20.91
C SER A 53 5.79 5.92 20.72
N VAL A 54 6.31 5.70 19.51
CA VAL A 54 7.72 5.91 19.14
C VAL A 54 7.92 7.13 18.25
N ASN A 55 6.97 8.08 18.27
CA ASN A 55 6.96 9.33 17.49
C ASN A 55 6.83 9.15 15.95
N VAL A 56 6.26 8.02 15.50
CA VAL A 56 5.74 7.87 14.12
C VAL A 56 4.23 8.14 14.16
N ASP A 57 3.85 9.41 14.01
CA ASP A 57 2.50 9.88 14.34
C ASP A 57 1.55 9.96 13.14
N ARG A 58 2.09 9.87 11.91
CA ARG A 58 1.33 9.77 10.68
C ARG A 58 1.94 8.75 9.72
N ILE A 59 1.08 8.14 8.92
CA ILE A 59 1.40 7.01 8.06
C ILE A 59 0.75 7.23 6.69
N VAL A 60 1.51 6.99 5.62
CA VAL A 60 0.97 6.82 4.27
C VAL A 60 0.87 5.32 4.01
N GLN A 61 -0.36 4.84 3.94
CA GLN A 61 -0.69 3.45 3.67
C GLN A 61 -0.79 3.23 2.16
N VAL A 62 -0.03 2.27 1.63
CA VAL A 62 0.21 2.14 0.19
C VAL A 62 -0.51 0.93 -0.40
N GLY A 63 -1.40 1.18 -1.35
CA GLY A 63 -2.09 0.15 -2.12
C GLY A 63 -1.22 -0.38 -3.27
N TYR A 64 -1.19 -1.70 -3.43
CA TYR A 64 -0.46 -2.36 -4.53
C TYR A 64 -1.38 -3.03 -5.56
N SER A 65 -2.68 -3.12 -5.30
CA SER A 65 -3.71 -3.65 -6.19
C SER A 65 -5.01 -2.87 -6.03
N ALA A 66 -5.99 -3.08 -6.91
CA ALA A 66 -7.32 -2.44 -6.76
C ALA A 66 -7.99 -2.82 -5.42
N LYS A 67 -7.91 -4.09 -5.02
CA LYS A 67 -8.44 -4.55 -3.72
C LYS A 67 -7.75 -3.86 -2.55
N GLN A 68 -6.41 -3.81 -2.56
CA GLN A 68 -5.68 -3.18 -1.46
C GLN A 68 -5.82 -1.66 -1.45
N SER A 69 -5.94 -1.03 -2.60
CA SER A 69 -6.21 0.39 -2.70
C SER A 69 -7.55 0.75 -2.04
N ARG A 70 -8.58 -0.10 -2.16
CA ARG A 70 -9.85 0.07 -1.40
C ARG A 70 -9.60 0.00 0.11
N TRP A 71 -8.87 -1.02 0.56
CA TRP A 71 -8.50 -1.17 1.97
C TRP A 71 -7.74 0.06 2.50
N CYS A 72 -6.83 0.62 1.70
CA CYS A 72 -6.08 1.84 2.05
C CYS A 72 -7.01 3.04 2.23
N VAL A 73 -8.02 3.20 1.36
CA VAL A 73 -9.02 4.26 1.48
C VAL A 73 -9.87 4.05 2.74
N ASP A 74 -10.35 2.83 3.00
CA ASP A 74 -11.11 2.51 4.22
C ASP A 74 -10.30 2.83 5.49
N ALA A 75 -9.01 2.48 5.51
CA ALA A 75 -8.09 2.81 6.61
C ALA A 75 -7.89 4.32 6.76
N ALA A 76 -7.73 5.04 5.66
CA ALA A 76 -7.58 6.49 5.69
C ALA A 76 -8.85 7.19 6.18
N GLU A 77 -10.05 6.70 5.83
CA GLU A 77 -11.33 7.21 6.33
C GLU A 77 -11.49 6.95 7.83
N LYS A 78 -11.24 5.72 8.27
CA LYS A 78 -11.37 5.30 9.68
C LYS A 78 -10.39 6.05 10.59
N TRP A 79 -9.12 6.13 10.18
CA TRP A 79 -8.02 6.66 10.98
C TRP A 79 -7.60 8.04 10.46
N ASN A 80 -8.58 8.93 10.27
CA ASN A 80 -8.42 10.18 9.51
C ASN A 80 -7.51 11.26 10.12
N THR A 81 -6.95 11.02 11.30
CA THR A 81 -5.91 11.88 11.90
C THR A 81 -4.51 11.31 11.71
N SER A 82 -4.38 10.01 11.46
CA SER A 82 -3.11 9.29 11.41
C SER A 82 -2.76 8.77 10.01
N ILE A 83 -3.74 8.36 9.19
CA ILE A 83 -3.50 7.64 7.93
C ILE A 83 -3.91 8.46 6.70
N LEU A 84 -3.01 8.57 5.72
CA LEU A 84 -3.34 8.93 4.34
C LEU A 84 -3.18 7.71 3.44
N ALA A 85 -3.86 7.70 2.30
CA ALA A 85 -3.78 6.60 1.33
C ALA A 85 -2.94 6.99 0.10
N ALA A 86 -2.20 6.03 -0.42
CA ALA A 86 -1.73 6.00 -1.80
C ALA A 86 -2.41 4.84 -2.53
N VAL A 87 -2.84 5.06 -3.77
CA VAL A 87 -3.56 4.05 -4.58
C VAL A 87 -2.87 3.85 -5.92
N ALA A 88 -2.70 2.58 -6.32
CA ALA A 88 -2.15 2.20 -7.61
C ALA A 88 -2.28 0.68 -7.84
N LEU A 89 -1.85 0.26 -9.04
CA LEU A 89 -1.41 -1.11 -9.31
C LEU A 89 0.12 -1.16 -9.32
N HIS A 90 0.67 -2.01 -8.46
CA HIS A 90 2.11 -2.22 -8.34
C HIS A 90 2.70 -2.85 -9.61
N PRO A 91 3.96 -2.55 -9.99
CA PRO A 91 4.62 -3.08 -11.18
C PRO A 91 4.54 -4.60 -11.33
N ASN A 92 4.50 -5.34 -10.22
CA ASN A 92 4.43 -6.81 -10.24
C ASN A 92 3.00 -7.38 -10.27
N GLU A 93 2.00 -6.56 -9.98
CA GLU A 93 0.58 -6.93 -10.00
C GLU A 93 -0.05 -6.59 -11.35
N ALA A 94 0.14 -5.35 -11.83
CA ALA A 94 -0.46 -4.86 -13.06
C ALA A 94 -0.29 -5.78 -14.30
N PRO A 95 0.85 -6.47 -14.51
CA PRO A 95 1.02 -7.33 -15.68
C PRO A 95 0.27 -8.66 -15.59
N VAL A 96 -0.21 -9.06 -14.41
CA VAL A 96 -0.79 -10.38 -14.16
C VAL A 96 -2.26 -10.36 -13.74
N VAL A 97 -2.85 -9.18 -13.49
CA VAL A 97 -4.30 -9.06 -13.26
C VAL A 97 -5.09 -9.52 -14.47
N ALA A 98 -6.29 -10.05 -14.27
CA ALA A 98 -7.13 -10.53 -15.38
C ALA A 98 -7.64 -9.37 -16.24
N ASP A 99 -8.16 -8.33 -15.59
CA ASP A 99 -8.76 -7.14 -16.21
C ASP A 99 -8.01 -5.88 -15.76
N LEU A 100 -7.06 -5.44 -16.57
CA LEU A 100 -6.22 -4.28 -16.25
C LEU A 100 -7.02 -2.96 -16.30
N GLU A 101 -7.89 -2.80 -17.29
CA GLU A 101 -8.70 -1.59 -17.45
C GLU A 101 -9.76 -1.49 -16.35
N GLY A 102 -10.37 -2.60 -15.95
CA GLY A 102 -11.27 -2.65 -14.81
C GLY A 102 -10.59 -2.23 -13.51
N ASP A 103 -9.39 -2.74 -13.25
CA ASP A 103 -8.60 -2.34 -12.08
C ASP A 103 -8.16 -0.87 -12.15
N TRP A 104 -7.77 -0.35 -13.31
CA TRP A 104 -7.51 1.09 -13.51
C TRP A 104 -8.74 1.95 -13.20
N ALA A 105 -9.94 1.56 -13.65
CA ALA A 105 -11.15 2.30 -13.34
C ALA A 105 -11.41 2.39 -11.83
N ILE A 106 -11.08 1.33 -11.09
CA ILE A 106 -11.13 1.34 -9.61
C ILE A 106 -10.12 2.33 -9.04
N ILE A 107 -8.88 2.30 -9.50
CA ILE A 107 -7.84 3.24 -9.04
C ILE A 107 -8.24 4.69 -9.34
N ALA A 108 -8.73 4.98 -10.54
CA ALA A 108 -9.16 6.31 -10.94
C ALA A 108 -10.32 6.84 -10.09
N GLU A 109 -11.24 5.99 -9.66
CA GLU A 109 -12.31 6.38 -8.74
C GLU A 109 -11.77 6.66 -7.34
N LEU A 110 -10.96 5.76 -6.79
CA LEU A 110 -10.36 5.94 -5.47
C LEU A 110 -9.46 7.18 -5.40
N ALA A 111 -8.75 7.50 -6.47
CA ALA A 111 -7.87 8.67 -6.57
C ALA A 111 -8.58 10.01 -6.29
N LYS A 112 -9.91 10.08 -6.48
CA LYS A 112 -10.72 11.26 -6.20
C LYS A 112 -10.97 11.48 -4.71
N HIS A 113 -10.73 10.48 -3.88
CA HIS A 113 -11.02 10.55 -2.46
C HIS A 113 -10.11 11.56 -1.75
N PRO A 114 -10.63 12.47 -0.89
CA PRO A 114 -9.86 13.60 -0.33
C PRO A 114 -8.68 13.21 0.57
N ARG A 115 -8.65 11.95 1.01
CA ARG A 115 -7.57 11.37 1.83
C ARG A 115 -6.58 10.53 1.04
N VAL A 116 -6.79 10.35 -0.26
CA VAL A 116 -5.77 9.84 -1.17
C VAL A 116 -4.87 11.00 -1.55
N ARG A 117 -3.57 10.87 -1.26
CA ARG A 117 -2.58 11.95 -1.47
C ARG A 117 -1.44 11.58 -2.41
N ALA A 118 -1.46 10.37 -2.94
CA ALA A 118 -0.50 9.90 -3.93
C ALA A 118 -1.12 8.84 -4.85
N ILE A 119 -0.64 8.81 -6.09
CA ILE A 119 -0.80 7.68 -6.99
C ILE A 119 0.47 6.83 -6.87
N GLY A 120 0.35 5.66 -6.24
CA GLY A 120 1.47 4.80 -5.91
C GLY A 120 1.07 3.66 -4.96
N GLU A 121 1.84 2.58 -4.86
CA GLU A 121 3.12 2.34 -5.55
C GLU A 121 2.90 1.83 -6.98
N THR A 122 3.46 2.53 -7.97
CA THR A 122 3.44 2.16 -9.40
C THR A 122 4.84 2.37 -9.97
N GLY A 123 5.18 1.73 -11.08
CA GLY A 123 6.52 1.84 -11.65
C GLY A 123 6.91 0.69 -12.56
N LEU A 124 8.21 0.41 -12.59
CA LEU A 124 8.81 -0.68 -13.35
C LEU A 124 9.67 -1.54 -12.42
N ASP A 125 9.42 -2.85 -12.42
CA ASP A 125 10.25 -3.85 -11.76
C ASP A 125 10.54 -4.99 -12.76
N TYR A 126 11.65 -4.86 -13.48
CA TYR A 126 12.10 -5.88 -14.44
C TYR A 126 12.86 -7.04 -13.80
N PHE A 127 13.19 -6.94 -12.50
CA PHE A 127 13.78 -8.05 -11.77
C PHE A 127 12.73 -9.15 -11.57
N ARG A 128 11.47 -8.78 -11.29
CA ARG A 128 10.36 -9.73 -11.08
C ARG A 128 9.47 -9.92 -12.30
N THR A 129 9.53 -9.02 -13.29
CA THR A 129 8.68 -9.06 -14.49
C THR A 129 9.43 -9.66 -15.69
N PRO A 130 9.01 -10.83 -16.18
CA PRO A 130 9.64 -11.48 -17.33
C PRO A 130 9.37 -10.67 -18.61
N PRO A 131 10.23 -10.77 -19.64
CA PRO A 131 10.17 -9.91 -20.83
C PRO A 131 8.79 -9.80 -21.49
N GLU A 132 8.06 -10.91 -21.58
CA GLU A 132 6.73 -11.01 -22.19
C GLU A 132 5.64 -10.20 -21.46
N LEU A 133 5.85 -9.85 -20.18
CA LEU A 133 4.91 -9.06 -19.39
C LEU A 133 5.30 -7.58 -19.26
N ARG A 134 6.51 -7.20 -19.70
CA ARG A 134 7.03 -5.83 -19.52
C ARG A 134 6.25 -4.77 -20.27
N ALA A 135 5.70 -5.10 -21.44
CA ALA A 135 4.88 -4.16 -22.20
C ALA A 135 3.63 -3.74 -21.40
N ARG A 136 2.93 -4.71 -20.80
CA ARG A 136 1.78 -4.47 -19.93
C ARG A 136 2.14 -3.72 -18.66
N GLN A 137 3.32 -3.98 -18.09
CA GLN A 137 3.85 -3.19 -16.96
C GLN A 137 4.07 -1.72 -17.34
N GLN A 138 4.73 -1.47 -18.48
CA GLN A 138 5.00 -0.12 -18.98
C GLN A 138 3.70 0.63 -19.28
N GLU A 139 2.72 -0.04 -19.88
CA GLU A 139 1.40 0.51 -20.18
C GLU A 139 0.70 0.96 -18.90
N SER A 140 0.65 0.10 -17.88
CA SER A 140 0.09 0.46 -16.57
C SER A 140 0.84 1.62 -15.93
N PHE A 141 2.17 1.64 -15.96
CA PHE A 141 2.92 2.74 -15.37
C PHE A 141 2.64 4.07 -16.07
N LYS A 142 2.59 4.09 -17.42
CA LYS A 142 2.22 5.29 -18.19
C LYS A 142 0.82 5.79 -17.83
N TRP A 143 -0.14 4.87 -17.74
CA TRP A 143 -1.51 5.23 -17.37
C TRP A 143 -1.58 5.91 -15.99
N HIS A 144 -0.85 5.39 -14.99
CA HIS A 144 -0.82 6.03 -13.66
C HIS A 144 -0.15 7.41 -13.65
N ILE A 145 0.77 7.70 -14.59
CA ILE A 145 1.39 9.04 -14.73
C ILE A 145 0.39 10.06 -15.31
N GLU A 146 -0.55 9.61 -16.13
CA GLU A 146 -1.55 10.47 -16.79
C GLU A 146 -2.79 10.75 -15.91
N LEU A 147 -3.00 9.97 -14.85
CA LEU A 147 -4.12 10.07 -13.91
C LEU A 147 -4.06 11.33 -13.04
#